data_AF-C7XPK4-F1
#
_entry.id   AF-C7XPK4-F1
#
_cell.length_a   1.000
_cell.length_b   1.000
_cell.length_c   1.000
_cell.angle_alpha   90.00
_cell.angle_beta   90.00
_cell.angle_gamma   90.00
#
_symmetry.space_group_name_H-M   'P 1'
#
loop_
_entity.id
_entity.type
_entity.pdbx_description
1 polymer ?
#
loop_
_entity_poly.entity_id
_entity_poly.type
_entity_poly.pdbx_seq_one_letter_code
_entity_poly.pdbx_strand_id
1 'polypeptide(L)'
;MVTKKIATRDYLRAFITKANKEAGVTYNASKLNSKEECEEYLLNLIKNLRHKKQDNKAYVKEIESLKEEIEILNNNLLAKNKEKANLKDKFEKLEAERIFYITQAKEAGEKREEAEKEKEYYRNHALSWNESCHQEREKNKVISDFNIFLSFVIVLEAILIAMLIWK
;
A
#
# COMPACT_ATOMS: atom_id res chain seq x y z
N MET A 1 53.38 44.64 51.76
CA MET A 1 53.01 44.15 50.40
C MET A 1 52.46 45.34 49.62
N VAL A 2 53.24 45.93 48.70
CA VAL A 2 52.83 47.12 47.95
C VAL A 2 51.97 46.68 46.76
N THR A 3 50.66 46.86 46.84
CA THR A 3 49.77 46.74 45.69
C THR A 3 50.06 47.92 44.75
N LYS A 4 50.96 47.73 43.78
CA LYS A 4 51.14 48.68 42.68
C LYS A 4 49.81 48.81 41.95
N LYS A 5 49.10 49.93 42.13
CA LYS A 5 47.95 50.28 41.29
C LYS A 5 48.45 50.36 39.85
N ILE A 6 48.00 49.44 39.01
CA ILE A 6 48.30 49.47 37.57
C ILE A 6 47.66 50.74 37.01
N ALA A 7 48.46 51.60 36.38
CA ALA A 7 47.93 52.75 35.68
C ALA A 7 47.12 52.26 34.47
N THR A 8 45.94 52.85 34.23
CA THR A 8 45.03 52.46 33.14
C THR A 8 45.74 52.37 31.77
N ARG A 9 46.73 53.24 31.54
CA ARG A 9 47.61 53.18 30.36
C ARG A 9 48.31 51.81 30.21
N ASP A 10 48.90 51.29 31.27
CA ASP A 10 49.68 50.05 31.22
C ASP A 10 48.76 48.83 30.98
N TYR A 11 47.52 48.87 31.49
CA TYR A 11 46.49 47.91 31.15
C TYR A 11 46.14 47.96 29.65
N LEU A 12 45.89 49.16 29.11
CA LEU A 12 45.57 49.33 27.70
C LEU A 12 46.74 48.90 26.79
N ARG A 13 47.99 49.19 27.15
CA ARG A 13 49.18 48.70 26.42
C ARG A 13 49.23 47.17 26.38
N ALA A 14 48.95 46.50 27.50
CA ALA A 14 48.92 45.05 27.55
C ALA A 14 47.80 44.47 26.67
N PHE A 15 46.62 45.13 26.65
CA PHE A 15 45.52 44.75 25.78
C PHE A 15 45.85 44.94 24.29
N ILE A 16 46.45 46.07 23.92
CA ILE A 16 46.90 46.39 22.56
C ILE A 16 47.89 45.33 22.05
N THR A 17 48.84 44.89 22.88
CA THR A 17 49.80 43.84 22.48
C THR A 17 49.11 42.53 22.13
N LYS A 18 48.06 42.13 22.87
CA LYS A 18 47.27 40.93 22.56
C LYS A 18 46.46 41.11 21.28
N ALA A 19 45.74 42.23 21.16
CA ALA A 19 44.94 42.55 19.98
C ALA A 19 45.81 42.62 18.71
N ASN A 20 47.01 43.18 18.79
CA ASN A 20 47.96 43.23 17.68
C ASN A 20 48.40 41.83 17.22
N LYS A 21 48.63 40.89 18.16
CA LYS A 21 48.99 39.51 17.84
C LYS A 21 47.87 38.80 17.09
N GLU A 22 46.63 38.96 17.53
CA GLU A 22 45.45 38.39 16.87
C GLU A 22 45.19 39.05 15.51
N ALA A 23 45.45 40.35 15.39
CA ALA A 23 45.30 41.13 14.16
C ALA A 23 46.44 40.96 13.14
N GLY A 24 47.55 40.30 13.52
CA GLY A 24 48.76 40.19 12.72
C GLY A 24 49.52 41.51 12.52
N VAL A 25 49.45 42.43 13.49
CA VAL A 25 50.07 43.77 13.46
C VAL A 25 51.35 43.77 14.32
N THR A 26 52.46 44.34 13.81
CA THR A 26 53.78 44.33 14.49
C THR A 26 54.06 45.58 15.34
N TYR A 27 53.05 46.42 15.58
CA TYR A 27 53.21 47.66 16.33
C TYR A 27 53.50 47.41 17.81
N ASN A 28 54.51 48.11 18.35
CA ASN A 28 54.89 48.01 19.76
C ASN A 28 54.10 48.99 20.63
N ALA A 29 53.25 48.45 21.51
CA ALA A 29 52.40 49.21 22.42
C ALA A 29 53.18 50.08 23.43
N SER A 30 54.45 49.80 23.70
CA SER A 30 55.27 50.60 24.62
C SER A 30 55.52 52.03 24.14
N LYS A 31 55.26 52.32 22.85
CA LYS A 31 55.39 53.65 22.24
C LYS A 31 54.28 54.64 22.63
N LEU A 32 53.16 54.15 23.17
CA LEU A 32 51.96 54.95 23.47
C LEU A 32 52.03 55.51 24.89
N ASN A 33 52.28 56.80 25.09
CA ASN A 33 52.72 57.36 26.38
C ASN A 33 51.58 57.80 27.32
N SER A 34 50.38 57.99 26.78
CA SER A 34 49.17 58.41 27.48
C SER A 34 48.04 57.37 27.36
N LYS A 35 46.98 57.55 28.15
CA LYS A 35 45.79 56.70 28.07
C LYS A 35 45.06 56.96 26.75
N GLU A 36 44.98 58.22 26.36
CA GLU A 36 44.29 58.74 25.18
C GLU A 36 44.91 58.18 23.89
N GLU A 37 46.25 58.14 23.79
CA GLU A 37 46.96 57.50 22.68
C GLU A 37 46.64 56.01 22.55
N CYS A 38 46.49 55.30 23.66
CA CYS A 38 46.10 53.89 23.66
C CYS A 38 44.65 53.69 23.18
N GLU A 39 43.72 54.55 23.62
CA GLU A 39 42.32 54.50 23.19
C GLU A 39 42.18 54.82 21.70
N GLU A 40 42.89 55.83 21.20
CA GLU A 40 42.88 56.21 19.79
C GLU A 40 43.48 55.12 18.89
N TYR A 41 44.58 54.48 19.34
CA TYR A 41 45.16 53.34 18.64
C TYR A 41 44.16 52.19 18.52
N LEU A 42 43.52 51.80 19.63
CA LEU A 42 42.53 50.71 19.62
C LEU A 42 41.35 51.03 18.71
N LEU A 43 40.87 52.28 18.72
CA LEU A 43 39.74 52.72 17.91
C LEU A 43 40.08 52.65 16.41
N ASN A 44 41.31 53.01 16.04
CA ASN A 44 41.80 52.88 14.67
C ASN A 44 42.06 51.42 14.28
N LEU A 45 42.60 50.60 15.18
CA LEU A 45 42.78 49.17 14.96
C LEU A 45 41.43 48.49 14.69
N ILE A 46 40.41 48.77 15.49
CA ILE A 46 39.05 48.24 15.32
C ILE A 46 38.45 48.68 13.98
N LYS A 47 38.58 49.96 13.60
CA LYS A 47 38.12 50.45 12.29
C LYS A 47 38.80 49.68 11.16
N ASN A 48 40.12 49.53 11.21
CA ASN A 48 40.88 48.82 10.17
C ASN A 48 40.51 47.34 10.08
N LEU A 49 40.31 46.68 11.22
CA LEU A 49 39.88 45.27 11.27
C LEU A 49 38.46 45.07 10.77
N ARG A 50 37.52 45.99 11.09
CA ARG A 50 36.15 45.98 10.58
C ARG A 50 36.09 46.08 9.05
N HIS A 51 37.05 46.78 8.44
CA HIS A 51 37.13 46.97 6.99
C HIS A 51 38.03 45.95 6.28
N LYS A 52 38.68 45.04 7.02
CA LYS A 52 39.45 43.95 6.43
C LYS A 52 38.47 42.85 5.99
N LYS A 53 38.44 42.55 4.69
CA LYS A 53 37.58 41.51 4.12
C LYS A 53 37.90 40.19 4.82
N GLN A 54 36.93 39.61 5.55
CA GLN A 54 37.06 38.26 6.06
C GLN A 54 37.16 37.31 4.85
N ASP A 55 38.26 36.58 4.74
CA ASP A 55 38.51 35.69 3.61
C ASP A 55 37.71 34.38 3.81
N ASN A 56 36.39 34.48 3.66
CA ASN A 56 35.43 33.37 3.87
C ASN A 56 35.46 32.33 2.73
N LYS A 57 36.53 32.30 1.94
CA LYS A 57 36.67 31.44 0.76
C LYS A 57 36.52 29.95 1.08
N ALA A 58 36.97 29.53 2.26
CA ALA A 58 36.79 28.14 2.72
C ALA A 58 35.31 27.83 2.97
N TYR A 59 34.61 28.70 3.71
CA TYR A 59 33.17 28.54 3.98
C TYR A 59 32.32 28.59 2.72
N VAL A 60 32.66 29.44 1.75
CA VAL A 60 31.94 29.50 0.46
C VAL A 60 32.07 28.17 -0.30
N LYS A 61 33.28 27.58 -0.34
CA LYS A 61 33.48 26.27 -0.98
C LYS A 61 32.71 25.16 -0.30
N GLU A 62 32.67 25.16 1.03
CA GLU A 62 31.91 24.17 1.80
C GLU A 62 30.40 24.32 1.55
N ILE A 63 29.89 25.55 1.51
CA ILE A 63 28.49 25.83 1.16
C ILE A 63 28.16 25.36 -0.26
N GLU A 64 29.05 25.58 -1.24
CA GLU A 64 28.85 25.13 -2.63
C GLU A 64 28.77 23.59 -2.70
N SER A 65 29.70 22.89 -2.03
CA SER A 65 29.71 21.42 -1.95
C SER A 65 28.44 20.88 -1.29
N LEU A 66 28.00 21.50 -0.18
CA LEU A 66 26.78 21.09 0.52
C LEU A 66 25.52 21.31 -0.33
N LYS A 67 25.49 22.37 -1.14
CA LYS A 67 24.37 22.60 -2.08
C LYS A 67 24.29 21.51 -3.15
N GLU A 68 25.44 21.12 -3.70
CA GLU A 68 25.51 20.06 -4.72
C GLU A 68 25.08 18.70 -4.13
N GLU A 69 25.51 18.37 -2.91
CA GLU A 69 25.06 17.17 -2.20
C GLU A 69 23.53 17.17 -1.94
N ILE A 70 22.98 18.31 -1.51
CA ILE A 70 21.52 18.47 -1.29
C ILE A 70 20.76 18.31 -2.61
N GLU A 71 21.27 18.85 -3.71
CA GLU A 71 20.64 18.73 -5.03
C GLU A 71 20.60 17.28 -5.51
N ILE A 72 21.72 16.56 -5.40
CA ILE A 72 21.79 15.11 -5.72
C ILE A 72 20.80 14.34 -4.85
N LEU A 73 20.75 14.61 -3.55
CA LEU A 73 19.87 13.93 -2.62
C LEU A 73 18.38 14.18 -2.97
N ASN A 74 18.04 15.41 -3.34
CA ASN A 74 16.67 15.78 -3.70
C ASN A 74 16.22 15.14 -5.03
N ASN A 75 17.12 15.09 -6.03
CA ASN A 75 16.86 14.40 -7.30
C ASN A 75 16.65 12.89 -7.10
N ASN A 76 17.47 12.27 -6.25
CA ASN A 76 17.32 10.86 -5.89
C ASN A 76 16.00 10.59 -5.16
N LEU A 77 15.58 11.49 -4.26
CA LEU A 77 14.30 11.39 -3.57
C LEU A 77 13.13 11.50 -4.53
N LEU A 78 13.19 12.44 -5.48
CA LEU A 78 12.19 12.59 -6.55
C LEU A 78 12.07 11.34 -7.42
N ALA A 79 13.20 10.74 -7.81
CA ALA A 79 13.21 9.50 -8.59
C ALA A 79 12.56 8.34 -7.82
N LYS A 80 12.92 8.14 -6.55
CA LYS A 80 12.32 7.11 -5.68
C LYS A 80 10.83 7.31 -5.47
N ASN A 81 10.38 8.56 -5.32
CA ASN A 81 8.96 8.86 -5.13
C ASN A 81 8.14 8.56 -6.40
N LYS A 82 8.68 8.85 -7.59
CA LYS A 82 8.06 8.46 -8.86
C LYS A 82 7.96 6.94 -9.03
N GLU A 83 9.03 6.23 -8.68
CA GLU A 83 9.02 4.75 -8.72
C GLU A 83 7.98 4.17 -7.76
N LYS A 84 7.89 4.70 -6.54
CA LYS A 84 6.88 4.31 -5.56
C LYS A 84 5.45 4.56 -6.04
N ALA A 85 5.20 5.69 -6.69
CA ALA A 85 3.90 6.00 -7.28
C ALA A 85 3.54 5.00 -8.40
N ASN A 86 4.48 4.74 -9.32
CA ASN A 86 4.28 3.76 -10.38
C ASN A 86 4.02 2.33 -9.86
N LEU A 87 4.70 1.94 -8.78
CA LEU A 87 4.46 0.64 -8.13
C LEU A 87 3.08 0.58 -7.48
N LYS A 88 2.64 1.67 -6.86
CA LYS A 88 1.31 1.76 -6.27
C LYS A 88 0.22 1.58 -7.33
N ASP A 89 0.30 2.30 -8.45
CA ASP A 89 -0.67 2.17 -9.55
C ASP A 89 -0.72 0.75 -10.13
N LYS A 90 0.45 0.10 -10.28
CA LYS A 90 0.52 -1.30 -10.72
C LYS A 90 -0.14 -2.25 -9.72
N PHE A 91 0.07 -2.03 -8.44
CA PHE A 91 -0.53 -2.85 -7.39
C PHE A 91 -2.05 -2.72 -7.37
N GLU A 92 -2.58 -1.49 -7.42
CA GLU A 92 -4.02 -1.24 -7.46
C GLU A 92 -4.67 -1.88 -8.70
N LYS A 93 -4.01 -1.82 -9.86
CA LYS A 93 -4.47 -2.51 -11.07
C LYS A 93 -4.51 -4.04 -10.90
N LEU A 94 -3.46 -4.63 -10.36
CA LEU A 94 -3.39 -6.08 -10.12
C LEU A 94 -4.44 -6.53 -9.10
N GLU A 95 -4.70 -5.72 -8.07
CA GLU A 95 -5.73 -6.02 -7.07
C GLU A 95 -7.13 -5.98 -7.68
N ALA A 96 -7.41 -5.00 -8.54
CA ALA A 96 -8.66 -4.94 -9.30
C ALA A 96 -8.84 -6.16 -10.23
N GLU A 97 -7.80 -6.54 -10.98
CA GLU A 97 -7.82 -7.73 -11.84
C GLU A 97 -8.05 -9.01 -11.01
N ARG A 98 -7.37 -9.15 -9.87
CA ARG A 98 -7.56 -10.29 -8.96
C ARG A 98 -9.00 -10.39 -8.46
N ILE A 99 -9.59 -9.28 -8.01
CA ILE A 99 -10.99 -9.24 -7.53
C ILE A 99 -11.95 -9.60 -8.68
N PHE A 100 -11.69 -9.10 -9.87
CA PHE A 100 -12.49 -9.41 -11.06
C PHE A 100 -12.52 -10.92 -11.35
N TYR A 101 -11.35 -11.58 -11.43
CA TYR A 101 -11.29 -13.01 -11.69
C TYR A 101 -11.90 -13.86 -10.59
N ILE A 102 -11.73 -13.49 -9.32
CA ILE A 102 -12.39 -14.17 -8.19
C ILE A 102 -13.91 -14.07 -8.32
N THR A 103 -14.42 -12.90 -8.72
CA THR A 103 -15.87 -12.68 -8.90
C THR A 103 -16.41 -13.54 -10.05
N GLN A 104 -15.74 -13.54 -11.21
CA GLN A 104 -16.14 -14.40 -12.33
C GLN A 104 -16.14 -15.88 -11.97
N ALA A 105 -15.12 -16.35 -11.25
CA ALA A 105 -15.05 -17.74 -10.82
C ALA A 105 -16.19 -18.10 -9.86
N LYS A 106 -16.55 -17.18 -8.95
CA LYS A 106 -17.67 -17.36 -8.02
C LYS A 106 -19.01 -17.41 -8.77
N GLU A 107 -19.29 -16.46 -9.64
CA GLU A 107 -20.52 -16.43 -10.45
C GLU A 107 -20.65 -17.67 -11.34
N ALA A 108 -19.54 -18.14 -11.93
CA ALA A 108 -19.53 -19.36 -12.73
C ALA A 108 -19.80 -20.61 -11.87
N GLY A 109 -19.31 -20.63 -10.63
CA GLY A 109 -19.60 -21.69 -9.66
C GLY A 109 -21.08 -21.73 -9.29
N GLU A 110 -21.66 -20.57 -8.95
CA GLU A 110 -23.08 -20.43 -8.60
C GLU A 110 -23.99 -20.87 -9.75
N LYS A 111 -23.70 -20.43 -10.99
CA LYS A 111 -24.45 -20.86 -12.19
C LYS A 111 -24.37 -22.36 -12.45
N ARG A 112 -23.23 -22.98 -12.17
CA ARG A 112 -23.07 -24.44 -12.30
C ARG A 112 -23.90 -25.18 -11.26
N GLU A 113 -23.87 -24.72 -10.02
CA GLU A 113 -24.65 -25.32 -8.94
C GLU A 113 -26.17 -25.22 -9.20
N GLU A 114 -26.65 -24.07 -9.69
CA GLU A 114 -28.04 -23.90 -10.10
C GLU A 114 -28.43 -24.85 -11.24
N ALA A 115 -27.60 -24.94 -12.29
CA ALA A 115 -27.83 -25.84 -13.41
C ALA A 115 -27.82 -27.32 -12.99
N GLU A 116 -26.96 -27.71 -12.06
CA GLU A 116 -26.93 -29.06 -11.50
C GLU A 116 -28.20 -29.38 -10.69
N LYS A 117 -28.65 -28.46 -9.84
CA LYS A 117 -29.92 -28.59 -9.10
C LYS A 117 -31.11 -28.71 -10.03
N GLU A 118 -31.17 -27.89 -11.08
CA GLU A 118 -32.24 -27.94 -12.07
C GLU A 118 -32.24 -29.28 -12.84
N LYS A 119 -31.06 -29.73 -13.28
CA LYS A 119 -30.89 -31.02 -13.95
C LYS A 119 -31.30 -32.19 -13.05
N GLU A 120 -30.92 -32.16 -11.78
CA GLU A 120 -31.30 -33.18 -10.81
C GLU A 120 -32.82 -33.18 -10.55
N TYR A 121 -33.43 -32.00 -10.42
CA TYR A 121 -34.88 -31.84 -10.26
C TYR A 121 -35.66 -32.50 -11.41
N TYR A 122 -35.31 -32.19 -12.66
CA TYR A 122 -35.97 -32.77 -13.83
C TYR A 122 -35.70 -34.27 -13.97
N ARG A 123 -34.49 -34.72 -13.65
CA ARG A 123 -34.16 -36.16 -13.65
C ARG A 123 -35.03 -36.92 -12.67
N ASN A 124 -35.18 -36.42 -11.44
CA ASN A 124 -36.00 -37.04 -10.41
C ASN A 124 -37.48 -37.05 -10.81
N HIS A 125 -37.99 -35.96 -11.40
CA HIS A 125 -39.35 -35.94 -11.95
C HIS A 125 -39.55 -36.96 -13.07
N ALA A 126 -38.62 -37.04 -14.02
CA ALA A 126 -38.71 -38.01 -15.12
C ALA A 126 -38.69 -39.46 -14.62
N LEU A 127 -37.85 -39.77 -13.62
CA LEU A 127 -37.82 -41.09 -12.98
C LEU A 127 -39.17 -41.41 -12.31
N SER A 128 -39.71 -40.47 -11.52
CA SER A 128 -41.00 -40.66 -10.85
C SER A 128 -42.17 -40.87 -11.82
N TRP A 129 -42.18 -40.12 -12.94
CA TRP A 129 -43.18 -40.27 -13.99
C TRP A 129 -43.06 -41.64 -14.67
N ASN A 130 -41.83 -42.06 -14.97
CA ASN A 130 -41.58 -43.35 -15.60
C ASN A 130 -42.03 -44.50 -14.69
N GLU A 131 -41.70 -44.45 -13.40
CA GLU A 131 -42.14 -45.43 -12.40
C GLU A 131 -43.66 -45.48 -12.31
N SER A 132 -44.34 -44.32 -12.26
CA SER A 132 -45.80 -44.25 -12.25
C SER A 132 -46.43 -44.86 -13.51
N CYS A 133 -45.90 -44.54 -14.69
CA CYS A 133 -46.35 -45.12 -15.96
C CYS A 133 -46.15 -46.64 -16.01
N HIS A 134 -45.02 -47.13 -15.50
CA HIS A 134 -44.74 -48.55 -15.40
C HIS A 134 -45.76 -49.25 -14.48
N GLN A 135 -46.01 -48.70 -13.30
CA GLN A 135 -46.99 -49.25 -12.36
C GLN A 135 -48.40 -49.25 -12.94
N GLU A 136 -48.80 -48.17 -13.63
CA GLU A 136 -50.12 -48.09 -14.25
C GLU A 136 -50.28 -49.09 -15.40
N ARG A 137 -49.23 -49.28 -16.22
CA ARG A 137 -49.21 -50.30 -17.27
C ARG A 137 -49.32 -51.70 -16.69
N GLU A 138 -48.60 -52.00 -15.61
CA GLU A 138 -48.69 -53.29 -14.93
C GLU A 138 -50.09 -53.53 -14.36
N LYS A 139 -50.67 -52.53 -13.67
CA LYS A 139 -52.06 -52.62 -13.17
C LYS A 139 -53.06 -52.87 -14.30
N ASN A 140 -52.97 -52.12 -15.40
CA ASN A 140 -53.86 -52.27 -16.54
C ASN A 140 -53.71 -53.65 -17.20
N LYS A 141 -52.50 -54.21 -17.23
CA LYS A 141 -52.26 -55.57 -17.71
C LYS A 141 -52.96 -56.60 -16.82
N VAL A 142 -52.81 -56.50 -15.50
CA VAL A 142 -53.50 -57.39 -14.54
C VAL A 142 -55.02 -57.30 -14.69
N ILE A 143 -55.58 -56.08 -14.82
CA ILE A 143 -57.01 -55.87 -15.04
C ILE A 143 -57.47 -56.50 -16.37
N SER A 144 -56.70 -56.32 -17.44
CA SER A 144 -56.99 -56.91 -18.75
C SER A 144 -57.00 -58.44 -18.69
N ASP A 145 -55.98 -59.04 -18.08
CA ASP A 145 -55.86 -60.50 -17.94
C ASP A 145 -57.03 -61.07 -17.10
N PHE A 146 -57.44 -60.37 -16.03
CA PHE A 146 -58.59 -60.75 -15.21
C PHE A 146 -59.93 -60.63 -15.97
N ASN A 147 -60.12 -59.57 -16.76
CA ASN A 147 -61.31 -59.41 -17.59
C ASN A 147 -61.44 -60.51 -18.65
N ILE A 148 -60.31 -60.91 -19.26
CA ILE A 148 -60.27 -62.05 -20.19
C ILE A 148 -60.68 -63.33 -19.46
N PHE A 149 -60.14 -63.59 -18.27
CA PHE A 149 -60.53 -64.74 -17.45
C PHE A 149 -62.03 -64.78 -17.11
N LEU A 150 -62.59 -63.66 -16.64
CA LEU A 150 -64.03 -63.57 -16.35
C LEU A 150 -64.89 -63.82 -17.60
N SER A 151 -64.45 -63.34 -18.77
CA SER A 151 -65.15 -63.60 -20.03
C SER A 151 -65.24 -65.10 -20.34
N PHE A 152 -64.15 -65.85 -20.09
CA PHE A 152 -64.17 -67.31 -20.22
C PHE A 152 -65.12 -67.98 -19.22
N VAL A 153 -65.16 -67.53 -17.97
CA VAL A 153 -66.07 -68.06 -16.94
C VAL A 153 -67.53 -67.89 -17.36
N ILE A 154 -67.91 -66.68 -17.81
CA ILE A 154 -69.29 -66.38 -18.25
C ILE A 154 -69.70 -67.28 -19.44
N VAL A 155 -68.80 -67.50 -20.41
CA VAL A 155 -69.08 -68.38 -21.55
C VAL A 155 -69.26 -69.84 -21.10
N LEU A 156 -68.40 -70.33 -20.19
CA LEU A 156 -68.53 -71.67 -19.65
C LEU A 156 -69.83 -71.85 -18.86
N GLU A 157 -70.21 -70.89 -18.02
CA GLU A 157 -71.49 -70.89 -17.30
C GLU A 157 -72.68 -70.92 -18.26
N ALA A 158 -72.67 -70.08 -19.30
CA ALA A 158 -73.73 -70.06 -20.31
C ALA A 158 -73.88 -71.41 -21.03
N ILE A 159 -72.76 -72.05 -21.38
CA ILE A 159 -72.74 -73.38 -21.99
C ILE A 159 -73.32 -74.44 -21.04
N LEU A 160 -72.94 -74.40 -19.76
CA LEU A 160 -73.47 -75.34 -18.74
C LEU A 160 -74.97 -75.17 -18.54
N ILE A 161 -75.47 -73.93 -18.48
CA ILE A 161 -76.91 -73.63 -18.39
C ILE A 161 -77.64 -74.14 -19.64
N ALA A 162 -77.10 -73.90 -20.84
CA ALA A 162 -77.70 -74.37 -22.08
C ALA A 162 -77.78 -75.91 -22.13
N MET A 163 -76.74 -76.61 -21.68
CA MET A 163 -76.75 -78.07 -21.55
C MET A 163 -77.78 -78.57 -20.54
N LEU A 164 -77.98 -77.87 -19.42
CA LEU A 164 -79.00 -78.20 -18.43
C LEU A 164 -80.43 -78.02 -18.97
N ILE A 165 -80.66 -76.99 -19.79
CA ILE A 165 -81.98 -76.73 -20.42
C ILE A 165 -82.30 -77.73 -21.55
N TRP A 166 -81.28 -78.29 -22.21
CA TRP A 166 -81.46 -79.27 -23.30
C TRP A 166 -81.92 -80.65 -22.78
N LYS A 167 -81.88 -80.91 -21.47
CA LYS A 167 -82.29 -82.17 -20.85
C LYS A 167 -83.75 -82.13 -20.43
#